data_AF-A0A5Q6RZA6-F1
#
_entry.id   AF-A0A5Q6RZA6-F1
#
_cell.length_a   1.000
_cell.length_b   1.000
_cell.length_c   1.000
_cell.angle_alpha   90.00
_cell.angle_beta   90.00
_cell.angle_gamma   90.00
#
_symmetry.space_group_name_H-M   'P 1'
#
loop_
_entity.id
_entity.type
_entity.pdbx_description
1 polymer ?
#
loop_
_entity_poly.entity_id
_entity_poly.type
_entity_poly.pdbx_seq_one_letter_code
_entity_poly.pdbx_strand_id
1 'polypeptide(L)' 'MHGSSPAAWTAVVICLIGFTVGGVALLMGPAWVLFWIGVALTLGSAVVAKVMSAAGLGAKAH' A
#
# COMPACT_ATOMS: atom_id res chain seq x y z
N MET A 1 -6.85 -22.36 2.71
CA MET A 1 -5.55 -21.82 3.20
C MET A 1 -5.69 -20.32 3.33
N HIS A 2 -5.77 -19.84 4.57
CA HIS A 2 -5.79 -18.42 4.91
C HIS A 2 -4.39 -17.83 4.66
N GLY A 3 -4.13 -17.42 3.43
CA GLY A 3 -2.85 -16.85 3.03
C GLY A 3 -3.06 -15.96 1.83
N SER A 4 -3.58 -14.76 2.13
CA SER A 4 -3.75 -13.56 1.31
C SER A 4 -3.33 -13.69 -0.15
N SER A 5 -4.27 -13.55 -1.08
CA SER A 5 -3.93 -13.55 -2.51
C SER A 5 -2.79 -12.56 -2.80
N PRO A 6 -1.97 -12.80 -3.85
CA PRO A 6 -0.85 -11.93 -4.17
C PRO A 6 -1.25 -10.44 -4.24
N ALA A 7 -2.44 -10.14 -4.76
CA ALA A 7 -3.00 -8.78 -4.76
C ALA A 7 -3.13 -8.18 -3.35
N ALA A 8 -3.60 -8.96 -2.37
CA ALA A 8 -3.78 -8.49 -1.00
C ALA A 8 -2.43 -8.26 -0.31
N TRP A 9 -1.46 -9.16 -0.46
CA TRP A 9 -0.16 -8.99 0.20
C TRP A 9 0.65 -7.84 -0.41
N THR A 10 0.61 -7.67 -1.74
CA THR A 10 1.25 -6.52 -2.40
C THR A 10 0.63 -5.19 -1.94
N ALA A 11 -0.69 -5.10 -1.84
CA ALA A 11 -1.36 -3.91 -1.33
C ALA A 11 -0.93 -3.60 0.10
N VAL A 12 -0.86 -4.60 0.98
CA VAL A 12 -0.42 -4.44 2.37
C VAL A 12 1.01 -3.92 2.43
N VAL A 13 1.95 -4.50 1.66
CA VAL A 13 3.34 -4.06 1.67
C VAL A 13 3.49 -2.62 1.20
N ILE A 14 2.79 -2.23 0.13
CA ILE A 14 2.81 -0.85 -0.38
C ILE A 14 2.25 0.12 0.68
N CYS A 15 1.14 -0.27 1.32
CA CYS A 15 0.51 0.52 2.37
C CYS A 15 1.44 0.70 3.57
N LEU A 16 2.10 -0.37 4.02
CA LEU A 16 3.06 -0.33 5.12
C LEU A 16 4.26 0.57 4.79
N ILE A 17 4.83 0.45 3.60
CA ILE A 17 5.95 1.31 3.16
C ILE A 17 5.51 2.78 3.13
N GLY A 18 4.36 3.09 2.53
CA GLY A 18 3.82 4.45 2.47
C GLY A 18 3.60 5.04 3.86
N PHE A 19 3.04 4.25 4.77
CA PHE A 19 2.80 4.66 6.15
C PHE A 19 4.10 4.86 6.93
N THR A 20 5.07 3.96 6.80
CA THR A 20 6.38 4.10 7.45
C THR A 20 7.11 5.35 6.94
N VAL A 21 7.14 5.58 5.63
CA VAL A 21 7.77 6.78 5.03
C VAL A 21 7.06 8.05 5.50
N GLY A 22 5.72 8.07 5.49
CA GLY A 22 4.92 9.20 5.97
C GLY A 22 5.15 9.49 7.45
N GLY A 23 5.21 8.45 8.29
CA GLY A 23 5.51 8.58 9.71
C GLY A 23 6.92 9.13 9.98
N VAL A 24 7.93 8.62 9.29
CA VAL A 24 9.32 9.13 9.39
C VAL A 24 9.41 10.58 8.91
N ALA A 25 8.69 10.96 7.85
CA ALA A 25 8.67 12.32 7.33
C ALA A 25 8.12 13.35 8.32
N LEU A 26 7.29 12.95 9.27
CA LEU A 26 6.79 13.82 10.34
C LEU A 26 7.81 13.99 11.49
N LEU A 27 8.74 13.04 11.66
CA LEU A 27 9.74 13.04 12.72
C LEU A 27 10.98 13.89 12.39
N MET A 28 11.35 14.01 11.11
CA MET A 28 12.57 14.71 10.66
C MET A 28 12.44 16.24 10.58
N GLY A 29 11.48 16.83 11.28
CA GLY A 29 10.88 18.13 10.92
C GLY A 29 9.90 17.97 9.75
N PRO A 30 8.96 18.91 9.51
CA PRO A 30 7.88 18.71 8.54
C PRO A 30 8.42 18.68 7.10
N ALA A 31 8.94 17.53 6.69
CA ALA A 31 9.34 17.20 5.34
C ALA A 31 8.08 16.95 4.52
N TRP A 32 7.36 18.05 4.23
CA TRP A 32 6.02 18.01 3.67
C TRP A 32 5.94 17.24 2.36
N VAL A 33 6.99 17.33 1.53
CA VAL A 33 7.11 16.56 0.28
C VAL A 33 7.13 15.05 0.54
N LEU A 34 7.96 14.58 1.48
CA LEU A 34 8.06 13.16 1.83
C LEU A 34 6.77 12.64 2.46
N PHE A 35 6.10 13.47 3.28
CA PHE A 35 4.80 13.14 3.84
C PHE A 35 3.76 12.89 2.73
N TRP A 36 3.65 13.79 1.75
CA TRP A 36 2.72 13.62 0.64
C TRP A 36 3.05 12.41 -0.25
N ILE A 37 4.34 12.08 -0.41
CA ILE A 37 4.76 10.84 -1.10
C ILE A 37 4.26 9.61 -0.32
N GLY A 38 4.44 9.60 1.01
CA GLY A 38 3.93 8.54 1.87
C GLY A 38 2.41 8.39 1.80
N VAL A 39 1.68 9.51 1.81
CA VAL A 39 0.22 9.54 1.63
C VAL A 39 -0.19 8.98 0.27
N ALA A 40 0.47 9.41 -0.82
CA ALA A 40 0.18 8.92 -2.16
C ALA A 40 0.44 7.41 -2.31
N LEU A 41 1.51 6.89 -1.70
CA LEU A 41 1.80 5.45 -1.66
C LEU A 41 0.73 4.68 -0.88
N THR A 42 0.36 5.19 0.30
CA THR A 42 -0.63 4.56 1.19
C THR A 42 -2.00 4.47 0.50
N LEU A 43 -2.46 5.58 -0.09
CA LEU A 43 -3.73 5.64 -0.83
C LEU A 43 -3.66 4.85 -2.16
N GLY A 44 -2.52 4.90 -2.84
CA GLY A 44 -2.27 4.19 -4.09
C GLY A 44 -2.24 2.66 -3.93
N SER A 45 -2.00 2.15 -2.72
CA SER A 45 -2.01 0.71 -2.44
C SER A 45 -3.34 0.04 -2.82
N ALA A 46 -4.48 0.72 -2.63
CA ALA A 46 -5.79 0.23 -3.01
C ALA A 46 -5.95 0.13 -4.54
N VAL A 47 -5.37 1.07 -5.28
CA VAL A 47 -5.36 1.05 -6.75
C VAL A 47 -4.56 -0.16 -7.25
N VAL A 48 -3.39 -0.41 -6.67
CA VAL A 48 -2.58 -1.60 -7.01
C VAL A 48 -3.34 -2.89 -6.69
N ALA A 49 -4.00 -2.96 -5.52
CA ALA A 49 -4.83 -4.12 -5.15
C ALA A 49 -5.94 -4.38 -6.17
N LYS A 50 -6.60 -3.32 -6.65
CA LYS A 50 -7.66 -3.40 -7.67
C LYS A 50 -7.12 -3.87 -9.01
N VAL A 51 -6.00 -3.32 -9.47
CA VAL A 51 -5.36 -3.74 -10.72
C VAL A 51 -4.93 -5.20 -10.66
N MET A 52 -4.30 -5.64 -9.57
CA MET A 52 -3.88 -7.02 -9.40
C MET A 52 -5.08 -7.97 -9.27
N SER A 53 -6.16 -7.53 -8.62
CA SER A 53 -7.39 -8.31 -8.55
C SER A 53 -8.03 -8.48 -9.93
N ALA A 54 -8.04 -7.43 -10.76
CA ALA A 54 -8.51 -7.49 -12.14
C ALA A 54 -7.62 -8.38 -13.03
N ALA A 55 -6.32 -8.44 -12.75
CA ALA A 55 -5.37 -9.34 -13.42
C ALA A 55 -5.50 -10.81 -12.98
N GLY A 56 -6.50 -11.17 -12.15
CA GLY A 56 -6.73 -12.55 -11.70
C GLY A 56 -5.86 -13.00 -10.51
N LEU A 57 -5.07 -12.09 -9.94
CA LEU A 57 -4.26 -12.33 -8.74
C LEU A 57 -5.03 -12.03 -7.43
N GLY A 58 -6.33 -11.74 -7.55
CA GLY A 58 -7.24 -11.50 -6.43
C GLY A 58 -7.57 -12.77 -5.64
N ALA A 59 -8.19 -12.60 -4.48
CA ALA A 59 -8.64 -13.74 -3.68
C ALA A 59 -9.70 -14.52 -4.45
N LYS A 60 -9.53 -15.85 -4.55
CA LYS A 60 -10.57 -16.71 -5.11
C LYS A 60 -11.73 -16.73 -4.11
N ALA A 61 -12.90 -16.29 -4.55
CA ALA A 61 -14.14 -16.50 -3.81
C ALA A 61 -14.36 -18.02 -3.72
N HIS A 62 -14.21 -18.56 -2.52
CA HIS A 62 -14.52 -19.95 -2.19
C HIS A 62 -15.94 -20.03 -1.68
#